data_AF-S7XDX6-F1
#
_entry.id   AF-S7XDX6-F1
#
_cell.length_a   1.000
_cell.length_b   1.000
_cell.length_c   1.000
_cell.angle_alpha   90.00
_cell.angle_beta   90.00
_cell.angle_gamma   90.00
#
_symmetry.space_group_name_H-M   'P 1'
#
loop_
_entity.id
_entity.type
_entity.pdbx_description
1 polymer ?
#
loop_
_entity_poly.entity_id
_entity_poly.type
_entity_poly.pdbx_seq_one_letter_code
_entity_poly.pdbx_strand_id
1 'polypeptide(L)'
;MKKIMITVALIFTATIAQAQKTFYEALEANGETATYEGFSGISINDDGTIAIVSGKPAVAITVIKLATGQPVGFEAKPVSETYGGFGASELGDYDRVDSYPNVMTIKNTYKRGLDGYMVIDDLLFKISYIPSDGVPEVKNVTAVYVMVKDRSEAKEDSGKKKKKKGGFLGRMKAKLEATGQSPTYKYIQTVNIEKIFNDYVTAMKAKQASPISTQDNIDIAKIKRAREAGDEEIKRYNDSIKATPEYKDLQRRIKQNEANYQASELKNTVTLRNNSNHEIYIGRAGSSNPGTRISAGGTARWSCDQDAYLQKITKSGGSNAYDSTNVQVYRKNSGCGNTVNVN
;
A
#
# COMPACT_ATOMS: atom_id res chain seq x y z
N MET A 1 -25.96 31.73 40.14
CA MET A 1 -24.67 30.99 40.03
C MET A 1 -24.78 29.83 39.02
N LYS A 2 -24.87 30.11 37.71
CA LYS A 2 -25.00 29.08 36.65
C LYS A 2 -24.23 29.39 35.35
N LYS A 3 -23.22 30.29 35.40
CA LYS A 3 -22.45 30.69 34.20
C LYS A 3 -20.93 30.50 34.29
N ILE A 4 -20.42 29.79 35.31
CA ILE A 4 -18.96 29.60 35.52
C ILE A 4 -18.49 28.17 35.17
N MET A 5 -19.40 27.20 34.97
CA MET A 5 -19.02 25.80 34.73
C MET A 5 -18.60 25.46 33.28
N ILE A 6 -18.88 26.33 32.29
CA ILE A 6 -18.55 26.04 30.87
C ILE A 6 -17.12 26.44 30.51
N THR A 7 -16.52 27.41 31.19
CA THR A 7 -15.15 27.88 30.88
C THR A 7 -14.07 26.93 31.39
N VAL A 8 -14.33 26.18 32.47
CA VAL A 8 -13.33 25.26 33.06
C VAL A 8 -13.16 23.99 32.21
N ALA A 9 -14.20 23.52 31.52
CA ALA A 9 -14.10 22.37 30.62
C ALA A 9 -13.26 22.67 29.35
N LEU A 10 -13.33 23.90 28.83
CA LEU A 10 -12.52 24.35 27.67
C LEU A 10 -11.04 24.55 28.00
N ILE A 11 -10.70 24.93 29.25
CA ILE A 11 -9.30 25.11 29.67
C ILE A 11 -8.61 23.75 29.93
N PHE A 12 -9.36 22.74 30.40
CA PHE A 12 -8.81 21.40 30.62
C PHE A 12 -8.54 20.63 29.32
N THR A 13 -9.38 20.77 28.29
CA THR A 13 -9.10 20.14 26.98
C THR A 13 -7.91 20.77 26.26
N ALA A 14 -7.75 22.11 26.36
CA ALA A 14 -6.62 22.81 25.74
C ALA A 14 -5.26 22.44 26.35
N THR A 15 -5.20 22.19 27.67
CA THR A 15 -3.94 21.85 28.36
C THR A 15 -3.51 20.39 28.17
N ILE A 16 -4.46 19.46 27.94
CA ILE A 16 -4.15 18.05 27.67
C ILE A 16 -3.65 17.89 26.22
N ALA A 17 -4.23 18.60 25.25
CA ALA A 17 -3.81 18.53 23.85
C ALA A 17 -2.37 19.02 23.62
N GLN A 18 -1.90 20.02 24.37
CA GLN A 18 -0.52 20.53 24.23
C GLN A 18 0.56 19.58 24.76
N ALA A 19 0.20 18.65 25.66
CA ALA A 19 1.16 17.68 26.19
C ALA A 19 1.31 16.42 25.32
N GLN A 20 0.40 16.20 24.36
CA GLN A 20 0.46 15.03 23.49
C GLN A 20 1.60 15.20 22.47
N LYS A 21 2.55 14.26 22.50
CA LYS A 21 3.66 14.21 21.56
C LYS A 21 3.16 13.91 20.14
N THR A 22 3.70 14.61 19.15
CA THR A 22 3.53 14.26 17.74
C THR A 22 4.27 12.95 17.42
N PHE A 23 4.04 12.41 16.22
CA PHE A 23 4.73 11.23 15.70
C PHE A 23 6.25 11.31 15.88
N TYR A 24 6.86 12.41 15.42
CA TYR A 24 8.32 12.58 15.49
C TYR A 24 8.80 12.88 16.91
N GLU A 25 8.07 13.69 17.67
CA GLU A 25 8.39 13.98 19.08
C GLU A 25 8.40 12.68 19.93
N ALA A 26 7.49 11.75 19.64
CA ALA A 26 7.44 10.45 20.32
C ALA A 26 8.66 9.59 19.97
N LEU A 27 8.99 9.45 18.68
CA LEU A 27 10.17 8.70 18.24
C LEU A 27 11.48 9.29 18.78
N GLU A 28 11.66 10.60 18.72
CA GLU A 28 12.87 11.26 19.21
C GLU A 28 13.02 11.12 20.72
N ALA A 29 11.92 11.22 21.48
CA ALA A 29 11.96 11.04 22.92
C ALA A 29 12.26 9.61 23.36
N ASN A 30 12.08 8.63 22.47
CA ASN A 30 12.39 7.23 22.70
C ASN A 30 13.88 6.92 22.44
N GLY A 31 14.55 7.74 21.63
CA GLY A 31 15.98 7.64 21.32
C GLY A 31 16.26 6.91 20.00
N GLU A 32 17.36 7.31 19.34
CA GLU A 32 17.72 6.88 17.96
C GLU A 32 18.04 5.39 17.81
N THR A 33 18.26 4.69 18.92
CA THR A 33 18.62 3.26 18.98
C THR A 33 17.56 2.43 19.71
N ALA A 34 16.39 3.01 19.97
CA ALA A 34 15.29 2.31 20.60
C ALA A 34 14.89 1.07 19.80
N THR A 35 14.90 -0.07 20.46
CA THR A 35 14.44 -1.34 19.89
C THR A 35 12.97 -1.56 20.22
N TYR A 36 12.22 -2.04 19.25
CA TYR A 36 10.81 -2.34 19.37
C TYR A 36 10.54 -3.79 19.01
N GLU A 37 9.76 -4.47 19.84
CA GLU A 37 9.27 -5.82 19.56
C GLU A 37 7.93 -5.73 18.84
N GLY A 38 7.79 -6.43 17.72
CA GLY A 38 6.60 -6.34 16.89
C GLY A 38 5.58 -7.46 17.13
N PHE A 39 4.31 -7.13 16.97
CA PHE A 39 3.17 -8.04 17.10
C PHE A 39 2.18 -7.77 15.97
N SER A 40 1.50 -8.81 15.46
CA SER A 40 0.56 -8.69 14.35
C SER A 40 -0.62 -9.65 14.44
N GLY A 41 -1.58 -9.46 13.53
CA GLY A 41 -2.88 -10.12 13.60
C GLY A 41 -3.60 -9.64 14.86
N ILE A 42 -3.76 -8.33 14.95
CA ILE A 42 -4.34 -7.66 16.10
C ILE A 42 -5.85 -7.72 15.98
N SER A 43 -6.53 -8.13 17.06
CA SER A 43 -7.97 -7.95 17.22
C SER A 43 -8.23 -7.23 18.53
N ILE A 44 -9.17 -6.28 18.52
CA ILE A 44 -9.58 -5.52 19.71
C ILE A 44 -10.66 -6.33 20.44
N ASN A 45 -10.46 -6.55 21.73
CA ASN A 45 -11.44 -7.18 22.61
C ASN A 45 -12.47 -6.14 23.08
N ASP A 46 -13.60 -6.60 23.63
CA ASP A 46 -14.68 -5.71 24.11
C ASP A 46 -14.25 -4.74 25.23
N ASP A 47 -13.19 -5.08 25.97
CA ASP A 47 -12.60 -4.22 27.01
C ASP A 47 -11.54 -3.23 26.48
N GLY A 48 -11.35 -3.19 25.15
CA GLY A 48 -10.40 -2.33 24.45
C GLY A 48 -8.94 -2.84 24.47
N THR A 49 -8.67 -3.99 25.10
CA THR A 49 -7.36 -4.67 25.02
C THR A 49 -7.18 -5.37 23.67
N ILE A 50 -5.99 -5.90 23.41
CA ILE A 50 -5.71 -6.62 22.16
C ILE A 50 -5.47 -8.11 22.37
N ALA A 51 -5.96 -8.91 21.43
CA ALA A 51 -5.42 -10.24 21.17
C ALA A 51 -4.37 -10.17 20.04
N ILE A 52 -3.34 -11.00 20.15
CA ILE A 52 -2.21 -11.07 19.21
C ILE A 52 -2.15 -12.47 18.62
N VAL A 53 -2.08 -12.56 17.30
CA VAL A 53 -1.95 -13.84 16.60
C VAL A 53 -0.48 -14.25 16.45
N SER A 54 0.43 -13.30 16.20
CA SER A 54 1.85 -13.63 15.96
C SER A 54 2.83 -12.52 16.30
N GLY A 55 4.06 -12.90 16.64
CA GLY A 55 5.19 -11.99 16.75
C GLY A 55 5.73 -11.54 15.38
N LYS A 56 6.41 -10.40 15.37
CA LYS A 56 7.17 -9.85 14.24
C LYS A 56 8.62 -9.62 14.66
N PRO A 57 9.56 -9.59 13.71
CA PRO A 57 10.95 -9.27 14.00
C PRO A 57 11.06 -7.95 14.75
N ALA A 58 11.93 -7.91 15.76
CA ALA A 58 12.24 -6.68 16.46
C ALA A 58 12.97 -5.72 15.53
N VAL A 59 12.73 -4.42 15.69
CA VAL A 59 13.30 -3.35 14.85
C VAL A 59 13.91 -2.25 15.69
N ALA A 60 15.00 -1.66 15.21
CA ALA A 60 15.53 -0.38 15.67
C ALA A 60 14.95 0.73 14.78
N ILE A 61 14.40 1.78 15.40
CA ILE A 61 13.76 2.87 14.66
C ILE A 61 14.63 4.13 14.72
N THR A 62 14.88 4.73 13.56
CA THR A 62 15.62 5.99 13.41
C THR A 62 14.76 7.01 12.67
N VAL A 63 14.77 8.26 13.12
CA VAL A 63 14.08 9.38 12.45
C VAL A 63 14.94 9.89 11.29
N ILE A 64 14.34 10.00 10.11
CA ILE A 64 14.97 10.59 8.93
C ILE A 64 14.79 12.10 9.01
N LYS A 65 15.88 12.87 8.86
CA LYS A 65 15.87 14.33 8.92
C LYS A 65 16.47 14.93 7.66
N LEU A 66 16.00 16.12 7.29
CA LEU A 66 16.72 16.98 6.35
C LEU A 66 18.07 17.38 6.95
N ALA A 67 19.02 17.79 6.09
CA ALA A 67 20.27 18.41 6.54
C ALA A 67 20.03 19.66 7.43
N THR A 68 18.88 20.32 7.25
CA THR A 68 18.43 21.45 8.05
C THR A 68 17.73 21.06 9.37
N GLY A 69 17.66 19.77 9.68
CA GLY A 69 17.20 19.21 10.96
C GLY A 69 15.72 18.82 11.04
N GLN A 70 14.87 19.22 10.09
CA GLN A 70 13.44 18.91 10.11
C GLN A 70 13.23 17.40 9.90
N PRO A 71 12.44 16.73 10.76
CA PRO A 71 12.10 15.33 10.56
C PRO A 71 11.15 15.18 9.37
N VAL A 72 11.43 14.20 8.51
CA VAL A 72 10.72 13.94 7.26
C VAL A 72 10.36 12.47 7.06
N GLY A 73 10.67 11.61 8.03
CA GLY A 73 10.31 10.21 7.95
C GLY A 73 10.93 9.40 9.07
N PHE A 74 10.86 8.08 8.92
CA PHE A 74 11.55 7.15 9.80
C PHE A 74 11.95 5.90 9.01
N GLU A 75 12.94 5.19 9.54
CA GLU A 75 13.37 3.89 9.08
C GLU A 75 13.37 2.93 10.27
N ALA A 76 12.81 1.74 10.08
CA ALA A 76 12.78 0.64 11.02
C ALA A 76 13.63 -0.51 10.45
N LYS A 77 14.84 -0.68 10.99
CA LYS A 77 15.77 -1.74 10.60
C LYS A 77 15.58 -2.95 11.51
N PRO A 78 15.47 -4.17 10.97
CA PRO A 78 15.36 -5.33 11.82
C PRO A 78 16.67 -5.55 12.57
N VAL A 79 16.54 -5.98 13.83
CA VAL A 79 17.70 -6.33 14.67
C VAL A 79 18.39 -7.60 14.15
N SER A 80 17.67 -8.42 13.38
CA SER A 80 18.19 -9.60 12.68
C SER A 80 18.27 -9.36 11.17
N GLU A 81 19.39 -9.73 10.55
CA GLU A 81 19.65 -9.56 9.11
C GLU A 81 18.72 -10.36 8.19
N THR A 82 17.98 -11.32 8.73
CA THR A 82 17.10 -12.23 7.97
C THR A 82 15.81 -11.62 7.47
N TYR A 83 15.49 -10.38 7.87
CA TYR A 83 14.25 -9.70 7.48
C TYR A 83 14.53 -8.37 6.80
N GLY A 84 13.58 -7.94 5.95
CA GLY A 84 13.60 -6.60 5.38
C GLY A 84 13.12 -5.56 6.40
N GLY A 85 13.74 -4.38 6.38
CA GLY A 85 13.24 -3.21 7.12
C GLY A 85 11.98 -2.63 6.51
N PHE A 86 11.40 -1.67 7.21
CA PHE A 86 10.30 -0.85 6.70
C PHE A 86 10.51 0.59 7.12
N GLY A 87 9.80 1.52 6.49
CA GLY A 87 9.90 2.93 6.81
C GLY A 87 8.94 3.72 5.96
N ALA A 88 8.90 5.02 6.21
CA ALA A 88 8.15 5.95 5.40
C ALA A 88 8.83 7.31 5.42
N SER A 89 8.84 8.02 4.29
CA SER A 89 9.42 9.36 4.21
C SER A 89 8.71 10.26 3.21
N GLU A 90 8.57 11.54 3.58
CA GLU A 90 8.10 12.64 2.74
C GLU A 90 9.00 12.93 1.53
N LEU A 91 10.21 12.39 1.52
CA LEU A 91 11.14 12.46 0.39
C LEU A 91 10.97 11.29 -0.59
N GLY A 92 10.22 10.25 -0.19
CA GLY A 92 9.86 9.16 -1.09
C GLY A 92 8.65 9.51 -1.96
N ASP A 93 8.43 8.69 -2.99
CA ASP A 93 7.40 8.94 -3.99
C ASP A 93 5.98 8.97 -3.41
N TYR A 94 5.71 8.10 -2.41
CA TYR A 94 4.33 7.75 -2.05
C TYR A 94 3.89 8.17 -0.65
N ASP A 95 4.81 8.37 0.30
CA ASP A 95 4.44 8.63 1.69
C ASP A 95 4.31 10.11 1.98
N ARG A 96 3.24 10.49 2.69
CA ARG A 96 2.98 11.87 3.11
C ARG A 96 2.58 11.89 4.57
N VAL A 97 3.04 12.89 5.31
CA VAL A 97 2.48 13.18 6.63
C VAL A 97 1.15 13.91 6.48
N ASP A 98 0.33 13.82 7.51
CA ASP A 98 -1.00 14.43 7.50
C ASP A 98 -0.98 15.94 7.82
N SER A 99 -0.11 16.39 8.72
CA SER A 99 -0.04 17.81 9.09
C SER A 99 1.26 18.19 9.79
N TYR A 100 2.05 19.10 9.23
CA TYR A 100 3.15 19.74 9.95
C TYR A 100 2.66 20.98 10.72
N PRO A 101 3.26 21.30 11.89
CA PRO A 101 4.28 20.49 12.59
C PRO A 101 3.66 19.33 13.40
N ASN A 102 2.33 19.34 13.56
CA ASN A 102 1.58 18.43 14.43
C ASN A 102 1.30 17.08 13.77
N VAL A 103 2.37 16.36 13.40
CA VAL A 103 2.27 15.10 12.66
C VAL A 103 1.64 14.04 13.53
N MET A 104 0.53 13.47 13.07
CA MET A 104 -0.13 12.33 13.73
C MET A 104 0.21 11.04 13.00
N THR A 105 0.24 11.09 11.67
CA THR A 105 0.51 9.91 10.83
C THR A 105 1.40 10.25 9.65
N ILE A 106 2.13 9.24 9.19
CA ILE A 106 2.72 9.19 7.85
C ILE A 106 2.06 8.04 7.10
N LYS A 107 1.49 8.33 5.92
CA LYS A 107 0.71 7.36 5.15
C LYS A 107 1.04 7.41 3.67
N ASN A 108 0.93 6.26 3.03
CA ASN A 108 1.04 6.15 1.59
C ASN A 108 -0.14 6.90 0.92
N THR A 109 0.08 7.47 -0.27
CA THR A 109 -0.90 8.19 -1.10
C THR A 109 -1.53 7.32 -2.20
N TYR A 110 -1.17 6.04 -2.28
CA TYR A 110 -1.64 5.11 -3.30
C TYR A 110 -3.10 4.70 -3.07
N LYS A 111 -3.92 4.84 -4.12
CA LYS A 111 -5.39 4.70 -4.07
C LYS A 111 -5.92 3.32 -3.63
N ARG A 112 -5.08 2.27 -3.58
CA ARG A 112 -5.50 0.87 -3.31
C ARG A 112 -5.09 0.29 -1.97
N GLY A 113 -4.59 1.10 -1.05
CA GLY A 113 -4.17 0.64 0.26
C GLY A 113 -3.37 1.73 0.92
N LEU A 114 -4.07 2.65 1.57
CA LEU A 114 -3.47 3.75 2.31
C LEU A 114 -2.97 3.21 3.65
N ASP A 115 -1.93 2.39 3.57
CA ASP A 115 -1.19 1.95 4.74
C ASP A 115 -0.42 3.15 5.30
N GLY A 116 -0.26 3.18 6.61
CA GLY A 116 0.49 4.22 7.27
C GLY A 116 0.91 3.82 8.67
N TYR A 117 1.52 4.78 9.34
CA TYR A 117 2.12 4.60 10.63
C TYR A 117 1.70 5.71 11.57
N MET A 118 1.56 5.35 12.84
CA MET A 118 1.29 6.26 13.94
C MET A 118 2.21 5.88 15.11
N VAL A 119 2.70 6.87 15.85
CA VAL A 119 3.48 6.62 17.06
C VAL A 119 2.81 7.29 18.24
N ILE A 120 2.48 6.50 19.26
CA ILE A 120 1.89 6.96 20.51
C ILE A 120 2.80 6.49 21.65
N ASP A 121 3.53 7.44 22.25
CA ASP A 121 4.52 7.16 23.29
C ASP A 121 5.49 6.05 22.87
N ASP A 122 5.38 4.87 23.47
CA ASP A 122 6.26 3.71 23.26
C ASP A 122 5.75 2.75 22.17
N LEU A 123 4.68 3.10 21.47
CA LEU A 123 3.96 2.23 20.54
C LEU A 123 4.02 2.79 19.12
N LEU A 124 4.56 2.03 18.19
CA LEU A 124 4.41 2.29 16.76
C LEU A 124 3.33 1.36 16.20
N PHE A 125 2.28 1.95 15.63
CA PHE A 125 1.19 1.25 14.98
C PHE A 125 1.42 1.23 13.47
N LYS A 126 1.24 0.07 12.86
CA LYS A 126 1.00 -0.06 11.42
C LYS A 126 -0.51 -0.13 11.21
N ILE A 127 -1.04 0.74 10.37
CA ILE A 127 -2.47 0.92 10.16
C ILE A 127 -2.74 0.78 8.67
N SER A 128 -3.72 -0.04 8.30
CA SER A 128 -4.16 -0.17 6.92
C SER A 128 -5.38 0.70 6.65
N TYR A 129 -5.71 0.90 5.37
CA TYR A 129 -6.96 1.57 4.97
C TYR A 129 -7.21 2.95 5.64
N ILE A 130 -6.18 3.75 5.88
CA ILE A 130 -6.34 5.12 6.40
C ILE A 130 -6.88 6.00 5.26
N PRO A 131 -8.11 6.53 5.31
CA PRO A 131 -8.62 7.29 4.17
C PRO A 131 -7.75 8.53 3.87
N SER A 132 -7.75 9.01 2.62
CA SER A 132 -6.84 10.08 2.17
C SER A 132 -6.99 11.38 2.97
N ASP A 133 -8.23 11.71 3.33
CA ASP A 133 -8.66 12.81 4.19
C ASP A 133 -9.17 12.31 5.56
N GLY A 134 -9.22 11.00 5.74
CA GLY A 134 -9.84 10.37 6.90
C GLY A 134 -8.95 10.33 8.12
N VAL A 135 -9.63 10.01 9.22
CA VAL A 135 -9.04 9.77 10.53
C VAL A 135 -8.68 8.28 10.61
N PRO A 136 -7.47 7.90 11.04
CA PRO A 136 -7.13 6.50 11.24
C PRO A 136 -8.04 5.89 12.32
N GLU A 137 -8.38 4.62 12.17
CA GLU A 137 -9.27 3.90 13.09
C GLU A 137 -8.54 2.70 13.70
N VAL A 138 -8.75 2.45 14.99
CA VAL A 138 -8.06 1.37 15.72
C VAL A 138 -8.32 -0.01 15.11
N LYS A 139 -9.52 -0.24 14.56
CA LYS A 139 -9.90 -1.50 13.92
C LYS A 139 -9.03 -1.85 12.70
N ASN A 140 -8.34 -0.85 12.13
CA ASN A 140 -7.47 -1.02 10.98
C ASN A 140 -5.99 -1.21 11.38
N VAL A 141 -5.67 -1.29 12.67
CA VAL A 141 -4.33 -1.62 13.14
C VAL A 141 -3.99 -3.05 12.75
N THR A 142 -2.94 -3.22 11.95
CA THR A 142 -2.50 -4.55 11.47
C THR A 142 -1.28 -5.07 12.24
N ALA A 143 -0.49 -4.17 12.80
CA ALA A 143 0.63 -4.51 13.67
C ALA A 143 0.90 -3.41 14.70
N VAL A 144 1.47 -3.81 15.85
CA VAL A 144 1.96 -2.91 16.90
C VAL A 144 3.40 -3.30 17.21
N TYR A 145 4.27 -2.30 17.23
CA TYR A 145 5.66 -2.41 17.66
C TYR A 145 5.79 -1.70 19.00
N VAL A 146 6.27 -2.42 20.01
CA VAL A 146 6.31 -1.97 21.40
C VAL A 146 7.76 -1.77 21.81
N MET A 147 8.10 -0.56 22.25
CA MET A 147 9.47 -0.29 22.67
C MET A 147 9.87 -1.21 23.83
N VAL A 148 11.02 -1.86 23.67
CA VAL A 148 11.66 -2.70 24.68
C VAL A 148 12.17 -1.76 25.78
N LYS A 149 11.70 -1.98 27.00
CA LYS A 149 12.15 -1.31 28.21
C LYS A 149 12.41 -2.37 29.27
N ASP A 150 13.26 -2.05 30.24
CA ASP A 150 13.30 -2.77 31.52
C ASP A 150 11.97 -2.56 32.26
N ARG A 151 10.97 -3.34 31.88
CA ARG A 151 9.65 -3.38 32.52
C ARG A 151 9.77 -4.35 33.69
N SER A 152 10.26 -3.87 34.83
CA SER A 152 10.38 -4.69 36.03
C SER A 152 9.02 -5.30 36.42
N GLU A 153 9.00 -6.62 36.62
CA GLU A 153 7.94 -7.32 37.33
C GLU A 153 7.83 -6.65 38.71
N ALA A 154 6.71 -5.96 38.95
CA ALA A 154 6.49 -5.34 40.24
C ALA A 154 6.27 -6.44 41.28
N LYS A 155 7.33 -6.84 41.99
CA LYS A 155 7.18 -7.34 43.35
C LYS A 155 6.62 -6.20 44.19
N GLU A 156 5.51 -6.45 44.87
CA GLU A 156 4.97 -5.56 45.89
C GLU A 156 6.09 -5.25 46.90
N ASP A 157 6.42 -3.97 47.04
CA ASP A 157 7.06 -3.52 48.27
C ASP A 157 6.36 -2.27 48.77
N SER A 158 5.90 -2.39 50.01
CA SER A 158 5.19 -1.39 50.78
C SER A 158 6.12 -0.24 51.13
N GLY A 159 5.94 0.94 50.52
CA GLY A 159 6.77 2.10 50.88
C GLY A 159 6.33 3.43 50.29
N LYS A 160 5.76 4.30 51.13
CA LYS A 160 5.43 5.70 50.84
C LYS A 160 6.63 6.51 50.29
N LYS A 161 6.53 7.10 49.09
CA LYS A 161 6.58 8.59 48.85
C LYS A 161 6.73 9.01 47.37
N LYS A 162 6.16 10.20 47.12
CA LYS A 162 6.36 11.19 46.04
C LYS A 162 5.73 10.92 44.65
N LYS A 163 4.54 11.51 44.49
CA LYS A 163 3.88 11.84 43.21
C LYS A 163 4.85 12.63 42.29
N LYS A 164 5.47 11.95 41.33
CA LYS A 164 5.85 12.55 40.04
C LYS A 164 4.67 12.36 39.09
N LYS A 165 4.25 13.44 38.41
CA LYS A 165 3.27 13.41 37.32
C LYS A 165 3.88 12.63 36.14
N GLY A 166 3.75 11.31 36.17
CA GLY A 166 4.05 10.44 35.03
C GLY A 166 2.86 10.42 34.08
N GLY A 167 3.15 10.45 32.78
CA GLY A 167 2.17 10.26 31.71
C GLY A 167 1.33 9.00 31.90
N PHE A 168 0.26 8.89 31.11
CA PHE A 168 -0.84 7.93 31.23
C PHE A 168 -0.40 6.47 31.51
N LEU A 169 0.81 6.10 31.08
CA LEU A 169 1.50 4.82 31.30
C LEU A 169 1.88 4.50 32.76
N GLY A 170 1.91 5.48 33.68
CA GLY A 170 2.24 5.24 35.09
C GLY A 170 1.15 4.54 35.91
N ARG A 171 -0.03 4.26 35.32
CA ARG A 171 -1.22 3.77 36.03
C ARG A 171 -1.59 2.31 35.77
N MET A 172 -0.91 1.58 34.88
CA MET A 172 -1.16 0.15 34.64
C MET A 172 -0.01 -0.73 35.14
N LYS A 173 0.18 -0.74 36.47
CA LYS A 173 1.02 -1.73 37.17
C LYS A 173 0.12 -2.66 37.98
N ALA A 174 -0.32 -3.76 37.39
CA ALA A 174 -0.69 -4.99 38.09
C ALA A 174 -0.96 -6.12 37.09
N LYS A 175 -0.48 -7.33 37.43
CA LYS A 175 -0.63 -8.64 36.76
C LYS A 175 0.26 -8.89 35.54
N LEU A 176 1.49 -9.33 35.83
CA LEU A 176 2.36 -10.04 34.90
C LEU A 176 2.81 -11.33 35.59
N GLU A 177 2.22 -12.47 35.22
CA GLU A 177 2.70 -13.80 35.66
C GLU A 177 3.43 -14.54 34.53
N ALA A 178 4.26 -15.50 34.91
CA ALA A 178 5.30 -16.18 34.13
C ALA A 178 4.75 -17.18 33.10
N THR A 179 4.24 -16.69 31.98
CA THR A 179 4.25 -17.41 30.70
C THR A 179 5.56 -17.06 29.97
N GLY A 180 6.10 -17.96 29.14
CA GLY A 180 7.30 -17.75 28.30
C GLY A 180 7.17 -16.66 27.22
N GLN A 181 6.33 -15.66 27.47
CA GLN A 181 6.05 -14.48 26.66
C GLN A 181 6.93 -13.31 27.13
N SER A 182 7.37 -12.49 26.19
CA SER A 182 8.20 -11.31 26.47
C SER A 182 7.46 -10.27 27.34
N PRO A 183 8.19 -9.42 28.10
CA PRO A 183 7.57 -8.36 28.89
C PRO A 183 6.73 -7.36 28.07
N THR A 184 7.11 -7.14 26.81
CA THR A 184 6.39 -6.28 25.85
C THR A 184 5.07 -6.92 25.40
N TYR A 185 5.06 -8.24 25.13
CA TYR A 185 3.86 -9.00 24.78
C TYR A 185 2.82 -8.91 25.90
N LYS A 186 3.24 -9.20 27.14
CA LYS A 186 2.32 -9.18 28.27
C LYS A 186 1.83 -7.75 28.55
N TYR A 187 2.72 -6.75 28.45
CA TYR A 187 2.32 -5.35 28.59
C TYR A 187 1.21 -4.99 27.61
N ILE A 188 1.38 -5.25 26.32
CA ILE A 188 0.43 -4.77 25.32
C ILE A 188 -0.93 -5.48 25.42
N GLN A 189 -0.97 -6.73 25.89
CA GLN A 189 -2.23 -7.43 26.19
C GLN A 189 -3.01 -6.84 27.36
N THR A 190 -2.33 -6.18 28.30
CA THR A 190 -3.01 -5.60 29.47
C THR A 190 -3.56 -4.21 29.18
N VAL A 191 -2.97 -3.48 28.23
CA VAL A 191 -3.29 -2.08 27.97
C VAL A 191 -4.56 -1.94 27.13
N ASN A 192 -5.42 -0.98 27.48
CA ASN A 192 -6.55 -0.60 26.66
C ASN A 192 -6.07 0.24 25.45
N ILE A 193 -5.80 -0.46 24.34
CA ILE A 193 -5.27 0.10 23.10
C ILE A 193 -6.30 0.95 22.38
N GLU A 194 -7.56 0.55 22.39
CA GLU A 194 -8.64 1.35 21.81
C GLU A 194 -8.69 2.75 22.41
N LYS A 195 -8.63 2.84 23.73
CA LYS A 195 -8.65 4.11 24.45
C LYS A 195 -7.41 4.94 24.13
N ILE A 196 -6.20 4.35 24.21
CA ILE A 196 -4.95 5.08 23.91
C ILE A 196 -4.97 5.66 22.50
N PHE A 197 -5.40 4.85 21.53
CA PHE A 197 -5.48 5.23 20.14
C PHE A 197 -6.49 6.36 19.93
N ASN A 198 -7.72 6.21 20.43
CA ASN A 198 -8.79 7.19 20.22
C ASN A 198 -8.52 8.51 20.96
N ASP A 199 -7.95 8.46 22.17
CA ASP A 199 -7.53 9.65 22.92
C ASP A 199 -6.44 10.42 22.15
N TYR A 200 -5.43 9.69 21.63
CA TYR A 200 -4.35 10.28 20.85
C TYR A 200 -4.87 10.96 19.59
N VAL A 201 -5.70 10.26 18.81
CA VAL A 201 -6.32 10.79 17.59
C VAL A 201 -7.12 12.06 17.90
N THR A 202 -7.93 12.04 18.96
CA THR A 202 -8.72 13.20 19.39
C THR A 202 -7.83 14.38 19.77
N ALA A 203 -6.78 14.15 20.56
CA ALA A 203 -5.84 15.17 20.99
C ALA A 203 -5.07 15.77 19.80
N MET A 204 -4.59 14.92 18.88
CA MET A 204 -3.84 15.35 17.71
C MET A 204 -4.70 16.13 16.73
N LYS A 205 -5.97 15.75 16.52
CA LYS A 205 -6.90 16.56 15.72
C LYS A 205 -7.12 17.94 16.31
N ALA A 206 -7.26 18.05 17.63
CA ALA A 206 -7.34 19.35 18.29
C ALA A 206 -6.04 20.16 18.11
N LYS A 207 -4.87 19.51 18.22
CA LYS A 207 -3.55 20.15 18.00
C LYS A 207 -3.41 20.66 16.55
N GLN A 208 -3.82 19.86 15.57
CA GLN A 208 -3.81 20.19 14.13
C GLN A 208 -4.77 21.33 13.75
N ALA A 209 -5.84 21.55 14.51
CA ALA A 209 -6.73 22.69 14.31
C ALA A 209 -6.14 24.02 14.77
N SER A 210 -5.00 24.01 15.47
CA SER A 210 -4.34 25.23 15.92
C SER A 210 -3.65 25.96 14.76
N PRO A 211 -3.65 27.31 14.74
CA PRO A 211 -2.94 28.08 13.71
C PRO A 211 -1.46 27.72 13.64
N ILE A 212 -0.96 27.56 12.42
CA ILE A 212 0.45 27.27 12.14
C ILE A 212 1.27 28.56 12.25
N SER A 213 2.43 28.50 12.90
CA SER A 213 3.28 29.68 13.09
C SER A 213 4.04 30.08 11.80
N THR A 214 4.60 31.28 11.77
CA THR A 214 5.48 31.71 10.67
C THR A 214 6.70 30.80 10.53
N GLN A 215 7.28 30.36 11.66
CA GLN A 215 8.45 29.46 11.65
C GLN A 215 8.08 28.09 11.09
N ASP A 216 6.92 27.54 11.48
CA ASP A 216 6.43 26.27 10.94
C ASP A 216 6.22 26.36 9.42
N ASN A 217 5.68 27.47 8.91
CA ASN A 217 5.52 27.67 7.46
C ASN A 217 6.86 27.70 6.73
N ILE A 218 7.91 28.28 7.33
CA ILE A 218 9.27 28.26 6.76
C ILE A 218 9.79 26.82 6.71
N ASP A 219 9.62 26.04 7.77
CA ASP A 219 10.09 24.66 7.83
C ASP A 219 9.32 23.74 6.89
N ILE A 220 8.00 23.91 6.77
CA ILE A 220 7.16 23.25 5.76
C ILE A 220 7.67 23.57 4.35
N ALA A 221 8.02 24.82 4.06
CA ALA A 221 8.56 25.21 2.76
C ALA A 221 9.90 24.53 2.46
N LYS A 222 10.78 24.33 3.46
CA LYS A 222 12.03 23.57 3.28
C LYS A 222 11.74 22.11 2.90
N ILE A 223 10.79 21.48 3.58
CA ILE A 223 10.39 20.09 3.30
C ILE A 223 9.84 19.97 1.86
N LYS A 224 8.98 20.90 1.43
CA LYS A 224 8.46 20.93 0.05
C LYS A 224 9.58 21.08 -0.98
N ARG A 225 10.51 22.03 -0.78
CA ARG A 225 11.65 22.21 -1.68
C ARG A 225 12.56 20.99 -1.75
N ALA A 226 12.80 20.33 -0.62
CA ALA A 226 13.62 19.11 -0.60
C ALA A 226 12.99 18.00 -1.45
N ARG A 227 11.67 17.86 -1.41
CA ARG A 227 10.94 16.93 -2.28
C ARG A 227 11.05 17.31 -3.75
N GLU A 228 10.75 18.55 -4.09
CA GLU A 228 10.81 19.06 -5.47
C GLU A 228 12.21 18.88 -6.08
N ALA A 229 13.27 19.11 -5.29
CA ALA A 229 14.65 18.89 -5.71
C ALA A 229 14.95 17.41 -6.02
N GLY A 230 14.42 16.47 -5.23
CA GLY A 230 14.53 15.04 -5.49
C GLY A 230 13.81 14.64 -6.79
N ASP A 231 12.59 15.12 -7.00
CA ASP A 231 11.83 14.89 -8.24
C ASP A 231 12.57 15.43 -9.47
N GLU A 232 13.17 16.62 -9.37
CA GLU A 232 13.98 17.20 -10.43
C GLU A 232 15.26 16.41 -10.72
N GLU A 233 15.91 15.85 -9.71
CA GLU A 233 17.08 15.00 -9.90
C GLU A 233 16.73 13.70 -10.64
N ILE A 234 15.66 13.02 -10.21
CA ILE A 234 15.15 11.81 -10.87
C ILE A 234 14.79 12.13 -12.32
N LYS A 235 14.10 13.25 -12.56
CA LYS A 235 13.78 13.70 -13.92
C LYS A 235 15.04 13.94 -14.75
N ARG A 236 16.02 14.67 -14.23
CA ARG A 236 17.30 14.93 -14.93
C ARG A 236 18.04 13.65 -15.27
N TYR A 237 18.08 12.68 -14.35
CA TYR A 237 18.66 11.37 -14.60
C TYR A 237 17.90 10.62 -15.70
N ASN A 238 16.57 10.54 -15.63
CA ASN A 238 15.77 9.89 -16.66
C ASN A 238 15.91 10.55 -18.04
N ASP A 239 15.95 11.88 -18.08
CA ASP A 239 16.14 12.64 -19.32
C ASP A 239 17.55 12.42 -19.90
N SER A 240 18.58 12.28 -19.06
CA SER A 240 19.94 11.96 -19.53
C SER A 240 20.02 10.56 -20.16
N ILE A 241 19.37 9.56 -19.57
CA ILE A 241 19.25 8.21 -20.14
C ILE A 241 18.49 8.26 -21.47
N LYS A 242 17.37 9.00 -21.55
CA LYS A 242 16.58 9.15 -22.78
C LYS A 242 17.33 9.88 -23.89
N ALA A 243 18.29 10.74 -23.54
CA ALA A 243 19.11 11.47 -24.49
C ALA A 243 20.18 10.60 -25.18
N THR A 244 20.52 9.43 -24.62
CA THR A 244 21.56 8.52 -25.14
C THR A 244 21.24 7.98 -26.54
N PRO A 245 22.25 7.74 -27.39
CA PRO A 245 22.06 7.07 -28.68
C PRO A 245 21.42 5.69 -28.55
N GLU A 246 21.80 4.91 -27.54
CA GLU A 246 21.31 3.55 -27.29
C GLU A 246 19.80 3.55 -27.00
N TYR A 247 19.33 4.48 -26.18
CA TYR A 247 17.90 4.61 -25.89
C TYR A 247 17.12 5.01 -27.14
N LYS A 248 17.62 5.97 -27.92
CA LYS A 248 16.99 6.41 -29.17
C LYS A 248 16.95 5.29 -30.21
N ASP A 249 18.01 4.50 -30.32
CA ASP A 249 18.10 3.33 -31.18
C ASP A 249 17.08 2.25 -30.78
N LEU A 250 16.97 1.96 -29.48
CA LEU A 250 16.00 1.03 -28.93
C LEU A 250 14.56 1.47 -29.27
N GLN A 251 14.22 2.74 -29.04
CA GLN A 251 12.89 3.26 -29.36
C GLN A 251 12.60 3.21 -30.87
N ARG A 252 13.59 3.53 -31.72
CA ARG A 252 13.47 3.39 -33.17
C ARG A 252 13.17 1.94 -33.56
N ARG A 253 13.90 0.97 -33.01
CA ARG A 253 13.70 -0.46 -33.25
C ARG A 253 12.34 -0.95 -32.77
N ILE A 254 11.89 -0.54 -31.58
CA ILE A 254 10.55 -0.87 -31.07
C ILE A 254 9.49 -0.39 -32.07
N LYS A 255 9.58 0.87 -32.50
CA LYS A 255 8.64 1.45 -33.48
C LYS A 255 8.69 0.72 -34.83
N GLN A 256 9.88 0.37 -35.31
CA GLN A 256 10.05 -0.36 -36.57
C GLN A 256 9.48 -1.78 -36.47
N ASN A 257 9.71 -2.48 -35.36
CA ASN A 257 9.17 -3.82 -35.14
C ASN A 257 7.66 -3.81 -35.05
N GLU A 258 7.08 -2.83 -34.36
CA GLU A 258 5.62 -2.65 -34.30
C GLU A 258 5.06 -2.39 -35.71
N ALA A 259 5.67 -1.49 -36.49
CA ALA A 259 5.26 -1.23 -37.87
C ALA A 259 5.35 -2.49 -38.75
N ASN A 260 6.43 -3.27 -38.62
CA ASN A 260 6.61 -4.53 -39.35
C ASN A 260 5.57 -5.57 -38.94
N TYR A 261 5.25 -5.68 -37.65
CA TYR A 261 4.21 -6.57 -37.14
C TYR A 261 2.83 -6.20 -37.70
N GLN A 262 2.44 -4.94 -37.63
CA GLN A 262 1.16 -4.46 -38.17
C GLN A 262 1.08 -4.65 -39.69
N ALA A 263 2.16 -4.34 -40.43
CA ALA A 263 2.21 -4.57 -41.87
C ALA A 263 2.14 -6.06 -42.24
N SER A 264 2.78 -6.93 -41.45
CA SER A 264 2.70 -8.39 -41.61
C SER A 264 1.29 -8.89 -41.36
N GLU A 265 0.61 -8.44 -40.30
CA GLU A 265 -0.79 -8.79 -40.02
C GLU A 265 -1.70 -8.42 -41.19
N LEU A 266 -1.57 -7.20 -41.74
CA LEU A 266 -2.36 -6.78 -42.90
C LEU A 266 -2.07 -7.61 -44.16
N LYS A 267 -0.82 -8.03 -44.36
CA LYS A 267 -0.42 -8.78 -45.55
C LYS A 267 -0.80 -10.27 -45.46
N ASN A 268 -0.69 -10.85 -44.26
CA ASN A 268 -0.70 -12.30 -44.08
C ASN A 268 -1.96 -12.82 -43.39
N THR A 269 -2.85 -11.95 -42.93
CA THR A 269 -4.06 -12.35 -42.21
C THR A 269 -5.31 -11.78 -42.88
N VAL A 270 -6.36 -12.60 -42.94
CA VAL A 270 -7.74 -12.19 -43.27
C VAL A 270 -8.61 -12.37 -42.03
N THR A 271 -9.57 -11.48 -41.81
CA THR A 271 -10.58 -11.66 -40.77
C THR A 271 -11.80 -12.34 -41.38
N LEU A 272 -12.18 -13.51 -40.87
CA LEU A 272 -13.41 -14.19 -41.25
C LEU A 272 -14.51 -13.80 -40.26
N ARG A 273 -15.63 -13.30 -40.76
CA ARG A 273 -16.81 -12.92 -39.97
C ARG A 273 -17.94 -13.90 -40.21
N ASN A 274 -18.43 -14.53 -39.16
CA ASN A 274 -19.60 -15.39 -39.22
C ASN A 274 -20.87 -14.53 -39.10
N ASN A 275 -21.62 -14.39 -40.20
CA ASN A 275 -22.89 -13.66 -40.21
C ASN A 275 -24.10 -14.57 -39.95
N SER A 276 -23.90 -15.87 -39.82
CA SER A 276 -24.97 -16.80 -39.47
C SER A 276 -25.36 -16.69 -37.99
N ASN A 277 -26.52 -17.24 -37.66
CA ASN A 277 -27.04 -17.32 -36.30
C ASN A 277 -26.52 -18.53 -35.50
N HIS A 278 -25.61 -19.32 -36.07
CA HIS A 278 -25.03 -20.50 -35.43
C HIS A 278 -23.51 -20.46 -35.50
N GLU A 279 -22.87 -21.30 -34.69
CA GLU A 279 -21.42 -21.43 -34.70
C GLU A 279 -20.92 -22.20 -35.93
N ILE A 280 -19.80 -21.75 -36.49
CA ILE A 280 -19.13 -22.42 -37.60
C ILE A 280 -17.69 -22.81 -37.25
N TYR A 281 -17.16 -23.81 -37.96
CA TYR A 281 -15.77 -24.24 -37.86
C TYR A 281 -15.12 -24.08 -39.23
N ILE A 282 -13.96 -23.44 -39.28
CA ILE A 282 -13.21 -23.21 -40.52
C ILE A 282 -11.89 -23.99 -40.49
N GLY A 283 -11.67 -24.85 -41.48
CA GLY A 283 -10.48 -25.69 -41.60
C GLY A 283 -9.83 -25.62 -42.98
N ARG A 284 -8.67 -26.27 -43.11
CA ARG A 284 -8.02 -26.51 -44.41
C ARG A 284 -8.73 -27.63 -45.16
N ALA A 285 -8.56 -27.66 -46.48
CA ALA A 285 -9.04 -28.76 -47.31
C ALA A 285 -8.57 -30.12 -46.76
N GLY A 286 -9.49 -31.07 -46.63
CA GLY A 286 -9.22 -32.41 -46.12
C GLY A 286 -8.81 -32.49 -44.64
N SER A 287 -8.88 -31.40 -43.88
CA SER A 287 -8.54 -31.42 -42.44
C SER A 287 -9.61 -32.15 -41.64
N SER A 288 -9.18 -33.16 -40.89
CA SER A 288 -9.97 -33.90 -39.91
C SER A 288 -9.81 -33.38 -38.47
N ASN A 289 -8.88 -32.44 -38.26
CA ASN A 289 -8.67 -31.77 -36.98
C ASN A 289 -9.66 -30.61 -36.79
N PRO A 290 -10.00 -30.25 -35.53
CA PRO A 290 -10.84 -29.09 -35.23
C PRO A 290 -10.22 -27.83 -35.81
N GLY A 291 -10.96 -27.16 -36.69
CA GLY A 291 -10.59 -25.88 -37.26
C GLY A 291 -10.88 -24.71 -36.34
N THR A 292 -10.67 -23.51 -36.85
CA THR A 292 -10.95 -22.26 -36.16
C THR A 292 -12.46 -22.13 -35.93
N ARG A 293 -12.86 -22.16 -34.65
CA ARG A 293 -14.23 -21.94 -34.21
C ARG A 293 -14.59 -20.46 -34.29
N ILE A 294 -15.74 -20.14 -34.90
CA ILE A 294 -16.26 -18.78 -35.00
C ILE A 294 -17.71 -18.77 -34.52
N SER A 295 -17.97 -18.19 -33.35
CA SER A 295 -19.31 -18.03 -32.79
C SER A 295 -20.25 -17.26 -33.72
N ALA A 296 -21.56 -17.40 -33.53
CA ALA A 296 -22.57 -16.61 -34.26
C ALA A 296 -22.31 -15.11 -34.10
N GLY A 297 -22.27 -14.36 -35.22
CA GLY A 297 -21.94 -12.93 -35.24
C GLY A 297 -20.47 -12.59 -34.94
N GLY A 298 -19.62 -13.59 -34.66
CA GLY A 298 -18.23 -13.43 -34.25
C GLY A 298 -17.25 -13.31 -35.42
N THR A 299 -15.98 -13.10 -35.09
CA THR A 299 -14.88 -13.04 -36.05
C THR A 299 -13.70 -13.92 -35.60
N ALA A 300 -12.91 -14.38 -36.56
CA ALA A 300 -11.63 -15.01 -36.30
C ALA A 300 -10.59 -14.63 -37.35
N ARG A 301 -9.30 -14.70 -36.97
CA ARG A 301 -8.18 -14.49 -37.88
C ARG A 301 -7.85 -15.79 -38.62
N TRP A 302 -7.55 -15.67 -39.90
CA TRP A 302 -7.17 -16.78 -40.76
C TRP A 302 -5.95 -16.41 -41.60
N SER A 303 -5.10 -17.39 -41.89
CA SER A 303 -3.90 -17.18 -42.69
C SER A 303 -4.25 -16.95 -44.16
N CYS A 304 -3.73 -15.88 -44.75
CA CYS A 304 -3.98 -15.52 -46.13
C CYS A 304 -3.42 -16.51 -47.15
N ASP A 305 -2.37 -17.23 -46.79
CA ASP A 305 -1.70 -18.18 -47.68
C ASP A 305 -2.50 -19.50 -47.86
N GLN A 306 -3.61 -19.65 -47.14
CA GLN A 306 -4.39 -20.87 -47.06
C GLN A 306 -5.83 -20.64 -47.47
N ASP A 307 -6.32 -21.52 -48.34
CA ASP A 307 -7.75 -21.66 -48.58
C ASP A 307 -8.45 -22.11 -47.30
N ALA A 308 -9.65 -21.57 -47.04
CA ALA A 308 -10.44 -21.88 -45.86
C ALA A 308 -11.80 -22.47 -46.27
N TYR A 309 -12.20 -23.53 -45.56
CA TYR A 309 -13.39 -24.31 -45.87
C TYR A 309 -14.24 -24.49 -44.61
N LEU A 310 -15.56 -24.51 -44.77
CA LEU A 310 -16.45 -24.91 -43.67
C LEU A 310 -16.14 -26.36 -43.28
N GLN A 311 -16.10 -26.64 -42.00
CA GLN A 311 -16.05 -27.99 -41.45
C GLN A 311 -17.40 -28.36 -40.85
N LYS A 312 -17.74 -29.65 -40.97
CA LYS A 312 -18.87 -30.26 -40.26
C LYS A 312 -18.35 -31.14 -39.13
N ILE A 313 -19.09 -31.20 -38.04
CA ILE A 313 -18.86 -32.17 -36.97
C ILE A 313 -19.44 -33.51 -37.45
N THR A 314 -18.61 -34.54 -37.59
CA THR A 314 -19.01 -35.86 -38.10
C THR A 314 -19.23 -36.90 -37.01
N LYS A 315 -18.80 -36.61 -35.78
CA LYS A 315 -19.12 -37.37 -34.57
C LYS A 315 -19.24 -36.42 -33.39
N SER A 316 -20.28 -36.56 -32.57
CA SER A 316 -20.49 -35.80 -31.34
C SER A 316 -20.69 -36.76 -30.15
N GLY A 317 -20.37 -36.31 -28.92
CA GLY A 317 -20.67 -37.06 -27.67
C GLY A 317 -19.48 -37.75 -26.98
N GLY A 318 -18.23 -37.37 -27.27
CA GLY A 318 -17.05 -37.83 -26.54
C GLY A 318 -15.77 -37.11 -26.97
N SER A 319 -15.27 -37.43 -28.17
CA SER A 319 -14.29 -36.61 -28.89
C SER A 319 -14.92 -36.23 -30.22
N ASN A 320 -15.08 -34.92 -30.46
CA ASN A 320 -15.66 -34.45 -31.71
C ASN A 320 -14.73 -34.80 -32.87
N ALA A 321 -15.29 -35.41 -33.92
CA ALA A 321 -14.60 -35.58 -35.21
C ALA A 321 -15.07 -34.51 -36.17
N TYR A 322 -14.16 -34.00 -37.00
CA TYR A 322 -14.42 -32.93 -37.95
C TYR A 322 -14.08 -33.42 -39.35
N ASP A 323 -14.82 -32.96 -40.35
CA ASP A 323 -14.43 -33.08 -41.75
C ASP A 323 -14.62 -31.75 -42.46
N SER A 324 -13.60 -31.34 -43.21
CA SER A 324 -13.75 -30.25 -44.18
C SER A 324 -14.81 -30.60 -45.21
N THR A 325 -15.74 -29.67 -45.42
CA THR A 325 -16.68 -29.72 -46.54
C THR A 325 -16.01 -29.22 -47.81
N ASN A 326 -16.72 -29.32 -48.94
CA ASN A 326 -16.31 -28.70 -50.20
C ASN A 326 -16.67 -27.22 -50.30
N VAL A 327 -17.29 -26.64 -49.25
CA VAL A 327 -17.69 -25.22 -49.24
C VAL A 327 -16.48 -24.37 -48.83
N GLN A 328 -15.85 -23.76 -49.84
CA GLN A 328 -14.79 -22.78 -49.64
C GLN A 328 -15.39 -21.45 -49.21
N VAL A 329 -14.94 -20.92 -48.07
CA VAL A 329 -15.37 -19.61 -47.54
C VAL A 329 -14.33 -18.53 -47.74
N TYR A 330 -13.10 -18.92 -48.01
CA TYR A 330 -12.01 -18.02 -48.33
C TYR A 330 -11.03 -18.69 -49.29
N ARG A 331 -10.61 -17.94 -50.31
CA ARG A 331 -9.57 -18.36 -51.25
C ARG A 331 -8.26 -17.66 -50.87
N LYS A 332 -7.17 -18.41 -50.85
CA LYS A 332 -5.84 -17.90 -50.55
C LYS A 332 -5.54 -16.62 -51.35
N ASN A 333 -4.96 -15.64 -50.67
CA ASN A 333 -4.55 -14.33 -51.17
C ASN A 333 -5.69 -13.45 -51.73
N SER A 334 -6.97 -13.78 -51.55
CA SER A 334 -8.08 -13.05 -52.20
C SER A 334 -8.66 -11.90 -51.38
N GLY A 335 -8.17 -11.67 -50.15
CA GLY A 335 -8.81 -10.72 -49.21
C GLY A 335 -7.97 -10.35 -48.00
N CYS A 336 -6.64 -10.37 -48.13
CA CYS A 336 -5.73 -10.04 -47.01
C CYS A 336 -5.95 -8.63 -46.49
N GLY A 337 -5.82 -8.48 -45.16
CA GLY A 337 -6.06 -7.23 -44.46
C GLY A 337 -7.53 -6.82 -44.39
N ASN A 338 -8.43 -7.55 -45.05
CA ASN A 338 -9.86 -7.26 -45.08
C ASN A 338 -10.66 -8.24 -44.20
N THR A 339 -11.93 -7.91 -44.00
CA THR A 339 -12.91 -8.82 -43.42
C THR A 339 -13.70 -9.50 -44.54
N VAL A 340 -13.74 -10.83 -44.53
CA VAL A 340 -14.55 -11.66 -45.42
C VAL A 340 -15.72 -12.21 -44.64
N ASN A 341 -16.92 -11.98 -45.16
CA ASN A 341 -18.15 -12.47 -44.57
C ASN A 341 -18.37 -13.94 -44.97
N VAL A 342 -18.62 -14.77 -43.98
CA VAL A 342 -19.02 -16.18 -44.11
C VAL A 342 -20.52 -16.24 -43.77
N ASN A 343 -21.31 -16.68 -44.73
CA ASN A 343 -22.78 -16.71 -44.63
C ASN A 343 -23.30 -18.15 -44.56
#